data_AF-A0A453FPZ7-F1
#
_entry.id   AF-A0A453FPZ7-F1
#
_cell.length_a   1.000
_cell.length_b   1.000
_cell.length_c   1.000
_cell.angle_alpha   90.00
_cell.angle_beta   90.00
_cell.angle_gamma   90.00
#
_symmetry.space_group_name_H-M   'P 1'
#
loop_
_entity.id
_entity.type
_entity.pdbx_description
1 polymer ?
#
loop_
_entity_poly.entity_id
_entity_poly.type
_entity_poly.pdbx_seq_one_letter_code
_entity_poly.pdbx_strand_id
1 'polypeptide(L)'
;LDIQRECSSSSPVMLENELPTCSVFENLVTLEIGEWHLTKDFYVLLHFLQLSPRLEELTLMHKQLDEAEETEGMPTDGMTFQCPLLKSVTIQYSEGDDGIDKLVDVLVANGISSDKISVTSYEDIKKRAFAEEARAEEERPKKKRAKKNPDWEDDDSDEQSNPDDPSGDEYDPDDF
;
A
#
# COMPACT_ATOMS: atom_id res chain seq x y z
N LEU A 1 -5.15 4.27 31.68
CA LEU A 1 -5.52 5.51 30.98
C LEU A 1 -5.01 5.33 29.56
N ASP A 2 -5.73 4.53 28.79
CA ASP A 2 -5.46 4.32 27.38
C ASP A 2 -6.03 5.52 26.62
N ILE A 3 -5.16 6.47 26.31
CA ILE A 3 -5.50 7.53 25.36
C ILE A 3 -5.27 6.93 23.98
N GLN A 4 -6.28 6.24 23.44
CA GLN A 4 -6.40 6.08 22.00
C GLN A 4 -6.70 7.48 21.44
N ARG A 5 -5.63 8.22 21.14
CA ARG A 5 -5.73 9.51 20.44
C ARG A 5 -5.80 9.20 18.95
N GLU A 6 -7.02 9.10 18.46
CA GLU A 6 -7.29 9.01 17.02
C GLU A 6 -6.98 10.38 16.41
N CYS A 7 -5.80 10.53 15.79
CA CYS A 7 -5.47 11.73 15.01
C CYS A 7 -6.12 11.59 13.64
N SER A 8 -7.33 12.11 13.52
CA SER A 8 -8.06 12.21 12.26
C SER A 8 -8.16 13.69 11.89
N SER A 9 -7.16 14.26 11.19
CA SER A 9 -7.36 15.53 10.47
C SER A 9 -6.35 15.81 9.35
N SER A 10 -6.86 16.51 8.33
CA SER A 10 -6.35 16.68 6.97
C SER A 10 -5.42 17.89 6.78
N SER A 11 -4.69 18.35 7.81
CA SER A 11 -3.77 19.50 7.64
C SER A 11 -2.46 19.33 8.42
N PRO A 12 -1.27 19.35 7.77
CA PRO A 12 0.03 19.13 8.40
C PRO A 12 0.34 20.13 9.53
N VAL A 13 -0.14 21.37 9.41
CA VAL A 13 0.05 22.47 10.38
C VAL A 13 -0.49 22.18 11.78
N MET A 14 -1.47 21.30 11.94
CA MET A 14 -2.00 20.95 13.27
C MET A 14 -1.14 19.90 13.96
N LEU A 15 -0.59 18.94 13.21
CA LEU A 15 0.27 17.89 13.76
C LEU A 15 1.56 18.50 14.29
N GLU A 16 2.16 19.43 13.54
CA GLU A 16 3.39 20.13 13.92
C GLU A 16 3.26 20.90 15.24
N ASN A 17 2.08 21.44 15.53
CA ASN A 17 1.80 22.19 16.75
C ASN A 17 1.43 21.29 17.95
N GLU A 18 0.77 20.16 17.72
CA GLU A 18 0.31 19.26 18.78
C GLU A 18 1.39 18.24 19.19
N LEU A 19 2.22 17.77 18.25
CA LEU A 19 3.26 16.76 18.48
C LEU A 19 4.23 17.11 19.62
N PRO A 20 4.74 18.36 19.75
CA PRO A 20 5.60 18.75 20.87
C PRO A 20 4.93 18.69 22.24
N THR A 21 3.60 18.71 22.28
CA THR A 21 2.83 18.64 23.52
C THR A 21 2.47 17.21 23.92
N CYS A 22 2.73 16.23 23.04
CA CYS A 22 2.48 14.83 23.31
C CYS A 22 3.48 14.26 24.32
N SER A 23 2.97 13.44 25.23
CA SER A 23 3.78 12.61 26.10
C SER A 23 4.39 11.44 25.33
N VAL A 24 5.46 10.86 25.90
CA VAL A 24 6.14 9.68 25.35
C VAL A 24 5.14 8.54 25.13
N PHE A 25 5.19 7.94 23.95
CA PHE A 25 4.49 6.73 23.56
C PHE A 25 5.21 5.49 24.10
N GLU A 26 5.11 5.26 25.42
CA GLU A 26 5.83 4.19 26.13
C GLU A 26 5.43 2.76 25.73
N ASN A 27 4.35 2.58 24.97
CA ASN A 27 3.86 1.27 24.56
C ASN A 27 3.80 1.11 23.04
N LEU A 28 4.26 2.11 22.27
CA LEU A 28 4.25 2.02 20.81
C LEU A 28 5.41 1.14 20.35
N VAL A 29 5.06 -0.04 19.84
CA VAL A 29 6.01 -1.05 19.32
C VAL A 29 6.07 -1.02 17.80
N THR A 30 4.95 -0.73 17.15
CA THR A 30 4.86 -0.65 15.69
C THR A 30 4.28 0.71 15.31
N LEU A 31 4.89 1.37 14.33
CA LEU A 31 4.44 2.62 13.75
C LEU A 31 4.33 2.45 12.25
N GLU A 32 3.13 2.65 11.73
CA GLU A 32 2.86 2.65 10.30
C GLU A 32 2.30 4.00 9.92
N ILE A 33 2.93 4.63 8.92
CA ILE A 33 2.50 5.92 8.39
C ILE A 33 2.17 5.74 6.91
N GLY A 34 0.87 5.63 6.65
CA GLY A 34 0.29 5.61 5.32
C GLY A 34 0.23 7.01 4.71
N GLU A 35 0.30 7.09 3.37
CA GLU A 35 0.20 8.35 2.61
C GLU A 35 1.11 9.45 3.16
N TRP A 36 2.32 9.04 3.56
CA TRP A 36 3.34 9.95 4.05
C TRP A 36 3.77 10.88 2.91
N HIS A 37 3.83 12.18 3.19
CA HIS A 37 4.47 13.15 2.31
C HIS A 37 5.90 13.37 2.78
N LEU A 38 6.89 13.25 1.88
CA LEU A 38 8.26 13.69 2.14
C LEU A 38 8.26 15.22 2.27
N THR A 39 7.93 15.72 3.47
CA THR A 39 8.20 17.12 3.82
C THR A 39 9.71 17.34 3.85
N LYS A 40 10.18 18.53 3.45
CA LYS A 40 11.61 18.85 3.31
C LYS A 40 12.45 18.46 4.53
N ASP A 41 11.86 18.51 5.72
CA ASP A 41 12.60 18.41 6.97
C ASP A 41 12.31 17.14 7.78
N PHE A 42 11.34 16.32 7.39
CA PHE A 42 10.93 15.10 8.11
C PHE A 42 10.53 15.33 9.58
N TYR A 43 10.20 16.57 9.97
CA TYR A 43 9.94 17.00 11.35
C TYR A 43 8.97 16.07 12.09
N VAL A 44 7.81 15.81 11.49
CA VAL A 44 6.77 14.97 12.08
C VAL A 44 7.29 13.55 12.35
N LEU A 45 8.06 12.96 11.43
CA LEU A 45 8.61 11.61 11.57
C LEU A 45 9.63 11.56 12.69
N LEU A 46 10.58 12.50 12.71
CA LEU A 46 11.60 12.56 13.76
C LEU A 46 10.97 12.69 15.14
N HIS A 47 9.91 13.48 15.26
CA HIS A 47 9.21 13.65 16.53
C HIS A 47 8.50 12.37 16.99
N PHE A 48 7.86 11.62 16.09
CA PHE A 48 7.33 10.30 16.43
C PHE A 48 8.42 9.37 16.95
N LEU A 49 9.58 9.34 16.29
CA LEU A 49 10.70 8.50 16.71
C LEU A 49 11.26 8.92 18.08
N GLN A 50 11.30 10.23 18.38
CA GLN A 50 11.67 10.73 19.71
C GLN A 50 10.67 10.32 20.80
N LEU A 51 9.37 10.38 20.49
CA LEU A 51 8.33 10.04 21.43
C LEU A 51 8.13 8.52 21.58
N SER A 52 8.73 7.69 20.72
CA SER A 52 8.52 6.23 20.71
C SER A 52 9.81 5.45 21.02
N PRO A 53 10.32 5.49 22.27
CA PRO A 53 11.60 4.86 22.63
C PRO A 53 11.59 3.33 22.54
N ARG A 54 10.39 2.71 22.52
CA ARG A 54 10.22 1.26 22.43
C ARG A 54 9.80 0.77 21.05
N LEU A 55 9.89 1.64 20.04
CA LEU A 55 9.54 1.29 18.68
C LEU A 55 10.46 0.17 18.18
N GLU A 56 9.85 -0.91 17.70
CA GLU A 56 10.52 -2.07 17.12
C GLU A 56 10.38 -2.11 15.60
N GLU A 57 9.25 -1.64 15.07
CA GLU A 57 8.93 -1.71 13.64
C GLU A 57 8.43 -0.37 13.12
N LEU A 58 9.02 0.12 12.03
CA LEU A 58 8.60 1.33 11.33
C LEU A 58 8.26 1.01 9.88
N THR A 59 7.06 1.40 9.45
CA THR A 59 6.62 1.30 8.06
C THR A 59 6.20 2.68 7.56
N LEU A 60 6.83 3.14 6.48
CA LEU A 60 6.54 4.40 5.82
C LEU A 60 6.05 4.10 4.40
N MET A 61 4.84 4.55 4.07
CA MET A 61 4.29 4.42 2.73
C MET A 61 4.19 5.81 2.10
N HIS A 62 5.18 6.14 1.30
CA HIS A 62 5.19 7.36 0.50
C HIS A 62 4.33 7.16 -0.75
N LYS A 63 3.43 8.12 -0.98
CA LYS A 63 2.60 8.21 -2.18
C LYS A 63 2.78 9.61 -2.72
N GLN A 64 3.29 9.71 -3.95
CA GLN A 64 3.32 10.97 -4.69
C GLN A 64 1.88 11.49 -4.81
N LEU A 65 1.56 12.56 -4.08
CA LEU A 65 0.37 13.36 -4.33
C LEU A 65 0.73 14.41 -5.37
N ASP A 66 -0.16 14.63 -6.33
CA ASP A 66 -0.04 15.74 -7.27
C ASP A 66 0.02 17.06 -6.48
N GLU A 67 1.15 17.75 -6.61
CA GLU A 67 1.36 19.14 -6.19
C GLU A 67 0.89 19.44 -4.74
N ALA A 68 1.52 18.80 -3.76
CA ALA A 68 1.46 19.30 -2.39
C ALA A 68 2.15 20.68 -2.37
N GLU A 69 1.40 21.74 -2.06
CA GLU A 69 1.92 23.09 -1.88
C GLU A 69 3.20 23.04 -1.02
N GLU A 70 4.30 23.62 -1.54
CA GLU A 70 5.56 23.74 -0.81
C GLU A 70 5.31 24.47 0.50
N THR A 71 5.07 23.70 1.56
CA THR A 71 4.95 24.23 2.91
C THR A 71 6.36 24.47 3.42
N GLU A 72 6.60 25.67 3.98
CA GLU A 72 7.86 25.99 4.65
C GLU A 72 8.12 24.94 5.72
N GLY A 73 9.23 24.22 5.57
CA GLY A 73 9.58 23.16 6.49
C GLY A 73 9.99 23.71 7.86
N MET A 74 9.70 22.93 8.90
CA MET A 74 10.12 23.23 10.26
C MET A 74 11.55 22.74 10.50
N PRO A 75 12.41 23.57 11.13
CA PRO A 75 13.82 23.21 11.31
C PRO A 75 13.96 21.91 12.13
N THR A 76 14.58 20.92 11.52
CA THR A 76 14.96 19.66 12.19
C THR A 76 16.42 19.63 12.62
N ASP A 77 17.15 20.73 12.41
CA ASP A 77 18.52 20.89 12.87
C ASP A 77 18.63 20.69 14.39
N GLY A 78 19.40 19.67 14.78
CA GLY A 78 19.60 19.29 16.18
C GLY A 78 18.57 18.30 16.74
N MET A 79 17.57 17.89 15.97
CA MET A 79 16.72 16.76 16.35
C MET A 79 17.51 15.47 16.27
N THR A 80 17.68 14.83 17.42
CA THR A 80 18.22 13.49 17.51
C THR A 80 17.20 12.57 18.16
N PHE A 81 17.06 11.36 17.66
CA PHE A 81 16.26 10.32 18.30
C PHE A 81 17.12 9.08 18.54
N GLN A 82 16.69 8.25 19.49
CA GLN A 82 17.28 6.95 19.71
C GLN A 82 16.14 5.94 19.79
N CYS A 83 16.08 5.05 18.80
CA CYS A 83 15.17 3.90 18.82
C CYS A 83 16.02 2.63 18.96
N PRO A 84 16.52 2.32 20.17
CA PRO A 84 17.45 1.20 20.38
C PRO A 84 16.81 -0.15 20.09
N LEU A 85 15.48 -0.24 20.19
CA LEU A 85 14.71 -1.45 19.94
C LEU A 85 14.29 -1.61 18.48
N LEU A 86 14.59 -0.62 17.61
CA LEU A 86 14.16 -0.67 16.22
C LEU A 86 14.85 -1.83 15.50
N LYS A 87 14.06 -2.79 15.04
CA LYS A 87 14.50 -4.02 14.38
C LYS A 87 14.40 -3.88 12.88
N SER A 88 13.34 -3.26 12.38
CA SER A 88 13.07 -3.12 10.94
C SER A 88 12.50 -1.74 10.62
N VAL A 89 12.90 -1.24 9.46
CA VAL A 89 12.35 -0.05 8.81
C VAL A 89 11.99 -0.42 7.38
N THR A 90 10.74 -0.22 7.01
CA THR A 90 10.23 -0.46 5.66
C THR A 90 9.81 0.86 5.05
N ILE A 91 10.44 1.24 3.95
CA ILE A 91 10.13 2.45 3.19
C ILE A 91 9.58 2.01 1.84
N GLN A 92 8.30 2.25 1.62
CA GLN A 92 7.63 2.05 0.35
C GLN A 92 7.49 3.40 -0.33
N TYR A 93 7.89 3.52 -1.60
CA TYR A 93 7.89 4.82 -2.29
C TYR A 93 7.45 4.71 -3.75
N SER A 94 6.89 5.79 -4.29
CA SER A 94 6.65 5.97 -5.73
C SER A 94 7.91 6.52 -6.43
N GLU A 95 8.19 6.08 -7.66
CA GLU A 95 9.30 6.61 -8.44
C GLU A 95 9.17 8.13 -8.66
N GLY A 96 10.27 8.86 -8.52
CA GLY A 96 10.33 10.32 -8.76
C GLY A 96 10.67 11.18 -7.53
N ASP A 97 10.72 10.60 -6.33
CA ASP A 97 11.12 11.32 -5.11
C ASP A 97 12.64 11.31 -4.89
N ASP A 98 13.25 12.50 -4.87
CA ASP A 98 14.65 12.71 -4.47
C ASP A 98 14.83 12.74 -2.94
N GLY A 99 13.73 12.73 -2.18
CA GLY A 99 13.73 12.81 -0.71
C GLY A 99 14.09 11.49 -0.01
N ILE A 100 14.04 10.35 -0.68
CA ILE A 100 14.27 9.03 -0.07
C ILE A 100 15.72 8.87 0.40
N ASP A 101 16.69 9.29 -0.42
CA ASP A 101 18.10 9.20 -0.06
C ASP A 101 18.40 10.05 1.19
N LYS A 102 17.85 11.27 1.23
CA LYS A 102 17.95 12.17 2.40
C LYS A 102 17.33 11.54 3.65
N LEU A 103 16.18 10.88 3.51
CA LEU A 103 15.53 10.20 4.62
C LEU A 103 16.40 9.06 5.15
N VAL A 104 16.96 8.24 4.27
CA VAL A 104 17.87 7.15 4.66
C VAL A 104 19.09 7.71 5.38
N ASP A 105 19.70 8.78 4.85
CA ASP A 105 20.84 9.45 5.48
C ASP A 105 20.50 9.96 6.89
N VAL A 106 19.32 10.55 7.08
CA VAL A 106 18.85 11.03 8.39
C VAL A 106 18.65 9.86 9.36
N LEU A 107 18.06 8.75 8.94
CA LEU A 107 17.88 7.56 9.79
C LEU A 107 19.23 6.97 10.22
N VAL A 108 20.18 6.87 9.27
CA VAL A 108 21.54 6.37 9.54
C VAL A 108 22.31 7.30 10.46
N ALA A 109 22.23 8.61 10.24
CA ALA A 109 22.85 9.62 11.11
C ALA A 109 22.32 9.56 12.55
N ASN A 110 21.07 9.11 12.74
CA ASN A 110 20.44 8.89 14.05
C ASN A 110 20.69 7.48 14.63
N GLY A 111 21.59 6.69 14.03
CA GLY A 111 22.03 5.41 14.57
C GLY A 111 21.18 4.21 14.16
N ILE A 112 20.28 4.35 13.18
CA ILE A 112 19.61 3.21 12.57
C ILE A 112 20.58 2.55 11.59
N SER A 113 20.85 1.28 11.81
CA SER A 113 21.75 0.51 10.94
C SER A 113 21.09 0.26 9.58
N SER A 114 21.83 0.48 8.50
CA SER A 114 21.32 0.38 7.12
C SER A 114 20.79 -1.01 6.76
N ASP A 115 21.27 -2.07 7.41
CA ASP A 115 20.77 -3.45 7.22
C ASP A 115 19.32 -3.63 7.69
N LYS A 116 18.84 -2.76 8.58
CA LYS A 116 17.46 -2.77 9.06
C LYS A 116 16.51 -2.01 8.14
N ILE A 117 17.06 -1.21 7.21
CA ILE A 117 16.29 -0.34 6.33
C ILE A 117 16.06 -1.08 5.01
N SER A 118 14.80 -1.33 4.69
CA SER A 118 14.37 -1.87 3.42
C SER A 118 13.64 -0.80 2.63
N VAL A 119 14.10 -0.53 1.42
CA VAL A 119 13.52 0.47 0.51
C VAL A 119 12.97 -0.27 -0.69
N THR A 120 11.68 -0.12 -0.98
CA THR A 120 11.01 -0.81 -2.10
C THR A 120 10.07 0.13 -2.84
N SER A 121 10.11 0.11 -4.18
CA SER A 121 9.16 0.87 -5.01
C SER A 121 7.76 0.27 -4.93
N TYR A 122 6.74 1.11 -4.86
CA TYR A 122 5.34 0.71 -4.90
C TYR A 122 5.00 -0.03 -6.20
N GLU A 123 5.64 0.34 -7.31
CA GLU A 123 5.47 -0.36 -8.59
C GLU A 123 6.06 -1.76 -8.57
N ASP A 124 7.15 -1.98 -7.83
CA ASP A 124 7.72 -3.32 -7.64
C ASP A 124 6.84 -4.18 -6.73
N ILE A 125 6.23 -3.59 -5.68
CA ILE A 125 5.28 -4.29 -4.82
C ILE A 125 4.07 -4.77 -5.65
N LYS A 126 3.49 -3.89 -6.47
CA LYS A 126 2.39 -4.25 -7.40
C LYS A 126 2.79 -5.38 -8.35
N LYS A 127 3.92 -5.25 -9.04
CA LYS A 127 4.40 -6.25 -9.99
C LYS A 127 4.57 -7.62 -9.34
N ARG A 128 5.12 -7.67 -8.12
CA ARG A 128 5.27 -8.92 -7.35
C ARG A 128 3.92 -9.52 -6.99
N ALA A 129 2.98 -8.71 -6.53
CA ALA A 129 1.63 -9.17 -6.19
C ALA A 129 0.90 -9.78 -7.40
N PHE A 130 0.93 -9.12 -8.56
CA PHE A 130 0.36 -9.67 -9.80
C PHE A 130 1.02 -10.96 -10.25
N ALA A 131 2.36 -11.05 -10.13
CA ALA A 131 3.09 -12.26 -10.49
C ALA A 131 2.78 -13.44 -9.55
N GLU A 132 2.58 -13.17 -8.25
CA GLU A 132 2.18 -14.19 -7.28
C GLU A 132 0.77 -14.72 -7.54
N GLU A 133 -0.17 -13.81 -7.86
CA GLU A 133 -1.55 -14.18 -8.21
C GLU A 133 -1.61 -15.02 -9.48
N ALA A 134 -0.87 -14.64 -10.53
CA ALA A 134 -0.80 -15.41 -11.78
C ALA A 134 -0.28 -16.85 -11.57
N ARG A 135 0.71 -17.03 -10.68
CA ARG A 135 1.25 -18.36 -10.33
C ARG A 135 0.25 -19.19 -9.53
N ALA A 136 -0.46 -18.56 -8.59
CA ALA A 136 -1.50 -19.23 -7.80
C ALA A 136 -2.67 -19.72 -8.68
N GLU A 137 -2.96 -19.04 -9.79
CA GLU A 137 -3.99 -19.45 -10.74
C GLU A 137 -3.56 -20.62 -11.65
N GLU A 138 -2.30 -20.68 -12.05
CA GLU A 138 -1.75 -21.77 -12.86
C GLU A 138 -1.75 -23.12 -12.10
N GLU A 139 -1.55 -23.10 -10.78
CA GLU A 139 -1.60 -24.31 -9.94
C GLU A 139 -3.02 -24.82 -9.66
N ARG A 140 -4.09 -24.13 -10.12
CA ARG A 140 -5.46 -24.60 -9.89
C ARG A 140 -5.72 -25.88 -10.70
N PRO A 141 -6.07 -27.00 -10.05
CA PRO A 141 -6.31 -28.25 -10.74
C PRO A 141 -7.50 -28.11 -11.69
N LYS A 142 -7.25 -28.28 -13.00
CA LYS A 142 -8.31 -28.41 -14.02
C LYS A 142 -9.21 -29.58 -13.61
N LYS A 143 -10.38 -29.29 -13.05
CA LYS A 143 -11.42 -30.29 -12.78
C LYS A 143 -11.74 -30.99 -14.11
N LYS A 144 -11.21 -32.20 -14.29
CA LYS A 144 -11.56 -33.06 -15.42
C LYS A 144 -13.06 -33.30 -15.33
N ARG A 145 -13.82 -32.79 -16.31
CA ARG A 145 -15.22 -33.17 -16.48
C ARG A 145 -15.23 -34.67 -16.72
N ALA A 146 -15.64 -35.45 -15.72
CA ALA A 146 -15.89 -36.87 -15.88
C ALA A 146 -16.92 -37.02 -17.00
N LYS A 147 -16.53 -37.73 -18.06
CA LYS A 147 -17.39 -38.05 -19.20
C LYS A 147 -18.45 -39.02 -18.66
N LYS A 148 -19.60 -38.49 -18.25
CA LYS A 148 -20.76 -39.30 -17.88
C LYS A 148 -21.25 -39.89 -19.20
N ASN A 149 -21.06 -41.20 -19.39
CA ASN A 149 -21.76 -41.96 -20.41
C ASN A 149 -23.27 -41.73 -20.20
N PRO A 150 -24.01 -41.18 -21.17
CA PRO A 150 -25.45 -41.27 -21.16
C PRO A 150 -25.80 -42.61 -21.84
N ASP A 151 -25.96 -43.63 -21.02
CA ASP A 151 -26.68 -44.83 -21.39
C ASP A 151 -28.14 -44.60 -21.00
N TRP A 152 -29.02 -44.41 -21.98
CA TRP A 152 -30.40 -44.91 -22.05
C TRP A 152 -30.85 -44.79 -23.51
N GLU A 153 -31.15 -45.95 -24.10
CA GLU A 153 -31.70 -46.16 -25.45
C GLU A 153 -33.19 -45.75 -25.54
N ASP A 154 -33.58 -45.42 -26.79
CA ASP A 154 -34.90 -45.51 -27.45
C ASP A 154 -36.08 -44.75 -26.78
N ASP A 155 -37.00 -44.08 -27.47
CA ASP A 155 -37.65 -44.39 -28.75
C ASP A 155 -38.55 -43.19 -29.14
N ASP A 156 -39.08 -43.26 -30.35
CA ASP A 156 -40.30 -42.60 -30.84
C ASP A 156 -40.22 -41.19 -31.45
N SER A 157 -39.96 -41.23 -32.76
CA SER A 157 -40.88 -40.80 -33.83
C SER A 157 -41.15 -39.31 -34.09
N ASP A 158 -40.77 -38.98 -35.33
CA ASP A 158 -41.62 -38.38 -36.37
C ASP A 158 -41.31 -36.96 -36.88
N GLU A 159 -41.24 -36.94 -38.21
CA GLU A 159 -41.50 -35.86 -39.14
C GLU A 159 -40.41 -34.79 -39.38
N GLN A 160 -39.51 -35.18 -40.30
CA GLN A 160 -39.22 -34.48 -41.56
C GLN A 160 -39.59 -32.99 -41.65
N SER A 161 -38.58 -32.14 -41.87
CA SER A 161 -38.43 -31.25 -43.06
C SER A 161 -37.32 -30.20 -42.84
N ASN A 162 -36.25 -30.26 -43.64
CA ASN A 162 -35.49 -29.08 -44.06
C ASN A 162 -36.09 -28.62 -45.41
N PRO A 163 -35.80 -27.43 -45.99
CA PRO A 163 -35.19 -26.17 -45.50
C PRO A 163 -36.08 -24.94 -45.88
N ASP A 164 -35.51 -23.73 -45.82
CA ASP A 164 -35.99 -22.44 -46.38
C ASP A 164 -36.88 -21.55 -45.48
N ASP A 165 -36.32 -20.46 -44.93
CA ASP A 165 -36.56 -19.08 -45.39
C ASP A 165 -35.89 -18.05 -44.43
N PRO A 166 -35.33 -16.93 -44.93
CA PRO A 166 -34.60 -15.93 -44.14
C PRO A 166 -35.50 -14.78 -43.67
N SER A 167 -35.38 -14.37 -42.40
CA SER A 167 -35.84 -13.04 -41.98
C SER A 167 -34.88 -12.47 -40.94
N GLY A 168 -34.29 -11.33 -41.27
CA GLY A 168 -33.41 -10.59 -40.39
C GLY A 168 -34.16 -9.52 -39.61
N ASP A 169 -33.54 -9.05 -38.53
CA ASP A 169 -33.93 -7.83 -37.87
C ASP A 169 -32.65 -7.07 -37.49
N GLU A 170 -32.59 -5.81 -37.91
CA GLU A 170 -31.62 -4.78 -37.58
C GLU A 170 -31.46 -4.61 -36.06
N TYR A 171 -30.22 -4.41 -35.61
CA TYR A 171 -29.94 -3.83 -34.31
C TYR A 171 -29.53 -2.37 -34.53
N ASP A 172 -30.39 -1.47 -34.05
CA ASP A 172 -30.30 -0.01 -34.14
C ASP A 172 -29.35 0.54 -33.05
N PRO A 173 -28.27 1.27 -33.38
CA PRO A 173 -27.31 1.80 -32.43
C PRO A 173 -27.45 3.32 -32.26
N ASP A 174 -28.52 3.79 -31.63
CA ASP A 174 -28.64 5.18 -31.17
C ASP A 174 -29.47 5.25 -29.87
N ASP A 175 -28.81 5.02 -28.73
CA ASP A 175 -29.26 5.50 -27.43
C ASP A 175 -28.26 6.56 -26.95
N PHE A 176 -28.41 7.79 -27.48
CA PHE A 176 -27.98 9.07 -26.91
C PHE A 176 -28.78 10.25 -27.48
#